data_AF-A0A845QXF9-F1
#
_entry.id   AF-A0A845QXF9-F1
#
_cell.length_a   1.000
_cell.length_b   1.000
_cell.length_c   1.000
_cell.angle_alpha   90.00
_cell.angle_beta   90.00
_cell.angle_gamma   90.00
#
_symmetry.space_group_name_H-M   'P 1'
#
loop_
_entity.id
_entity.type
_entity.pdbx_description
1 polymer ?
#
loop_
_entity_poly.entity_id
_entity_poly.type
_entity_poly.pdbx_seq_one_letter_code
_entity_poly.pdbx_strand_id
1 'polypeptide(L)'
;MNTINQFVKYVKLDEEKRILLAVQNSYQTFLHEEESKKMILEGLKSILNDDFKKLEIGKNVCRITVQEGKEEECKEKIYEELVKSLEMAMAFMSQMQNKDNQ
;
A
#
# COMPACT_ATOMS: atom_id res chain seq x y z
N MET A 1 17.64 -2.83 8.50
CA MET A 1 16.26 -3.12 8.96
C MET A 1 15.33 -2.63 7.86
N ASN A 2 14.49 -3.50 7.28
CA ASN A 2 13.53 -3.10 6.24
C ASN A 2 12.56 -2.04 6.78
N THR A 3 12.60 -0.86 6.19
CA THR A 3 11.85 0.34 6.59
C THR A 3 10.33 0.13 6.41
N ILE A 4 9.93 -0.78 5.53
CA ILE A 4 8.55 -1.24 5.30
C ILE A 4 7.77 -1.54 6.57
N ASN A 5 8.41 -2.22 7.54
CA ASN A 5 7.74 -2.61 8.78
C ASN A 5 7.24 -1.41 9.59
N GLN A 6 7.69 -0.19 9.29
CA GLN A 6 7.24 1.01 10.00
C GLN A 6 5.84 1.47 9.58
N PHE A 7 5.39 1.17 8.36
CA PHE A 7 4.11 1.66 7.83
C PHE A 7 3.19 0.53 7.38
N VAL A 8 3.75 -0.45 6.67
CA VAL A 8 3.02 -1.61 6.15
C VAL A 8 3.32 -2.78 7.07
N LYS A 9 2.27 -3.33 7.68
CA LYS A 9 2.35 -4.49 8.56
C LYS A 9 2.53 -5.79 7.77
N TYR A 10 1.81 -5.93 6.66
CA TYR A 10 1.97 -7.05 5.72
C TYR A 10 1.26 -6.78 4.39
N VAL A 11 1.68 -7.52 3.37
CA VAL A 11 0.97 -7.72 2.10
C VAL A 11 0.83 -9.22 1.87
N LYS A 12 -0.40 -9.74 1.76
CA LYS A 12 -0.64 -11.18 1.55
C LYS A 12 -1.96 -11.44 0.83
N LEU A 13 -2.20 -12.66 0.39
CA LEU A 13 -3.53 -13.11 -0.01
C LEU A 13 -4.32 -13.62 1.19
N ASP A 14 -5.65 -13.46 1.15
CA ASP A 14 -6.58 -14.17 2.03
C ASP A 14 -7.11 -15.46 1.40
N GLU A 15 -8.00 -16.15 2.11
CA GLU A 15 -8.58 -17.44 1.66
C GLU A 15 -9.43 -17.29 0.40
N GLU A 16 -9.95 -16.10 0.12
CA GLU A 16 -10.71 -15.75 -1.08
C GLU A 16 -9.79 -15.17 -2.19
N LYS A 17 -8.46 -15.31 -2.04
CA LYS A 17 -7.43 -14.77 -2.92
C LYS A 17 -7.48 -13.24 -3.11
N ARG A 18 -8.07 -12.50 -2.17
CA ARG A 18 -7.98 -11.03 -2.18
C ARG A 18 -6.65 -10.60 -1.60
N ILE A 19 -6.09 -9.52 -2.14
CA ILE A 19 -4.85 -8.94 -1.63
C ILE A 19 -5.19 -8.11 -0.39
N LEU A 20 -4.55 -8.44 0.73
CA LEU A 20 -4.62 -7.71 1.98
C LEU A 20 -3.38 -6.84 2.15
N LEU A 21 -3.56 -5.52 2.11
CA LEU A 21 -2.53 -4.54 2.45
C LEU A 21 -2.86 -3.97 3.84
N ALA A 22 -2.17 -4.43 4.87
CA ALA A 22 -2.38 -3.94 6.23
C ALA A 22 -1.32 -2.90 6.58
N VAL A 23 -1.77 -1.77 7.15
CA VAL A 23 -0.88 -0.75 7.71
C VAL A 23 -0.75 -0.93 9.22
N GLN A 24 0.31 -0.33 9.79
CA GLN A 24 0.45 -0.26 11.24
C GLN A 24 -0.72 0.50 11.85
N ASN A 25 -1.12 0.12 13.07
CA ASN A 25 -2.31 0.69 13.73
C ASN A 25 -2.24 2.22 13.90
N SER A 26 -1.02 2.77 14.05
CA SER A 26 -0.78 4.22 14.11
C SER A 26 -1.21 4.97 12.86
N TYR A 27 -1.30 4.29 11.71
CA TYR A 27 -1.71 4.85 10.42
C TYR A 27 -3.12 4.43 10.00
N GLN A 28 -3.91 3.83 10.91
CA GLN A 28 -5.28 3.43 10.56
C GLN A 28 -6.12 4.63 10.09
N THR A 29 -5.99 5.78 10.75
CA THR A 29 -6.78 6.99 10.45
C THR A 29 -6.54 7.49 9.04
N PHE A 30 -5.29 7.39 8.55
CA PHE A 30 -4.92 7.75 7.19
C PHE A 30 -5.77 7.01 6.15
N LEU A 31 -6.09 5.73 6.36
CA LEU A 31 -6.94 4.98 5.42
C LEU A 31 -8.39 5.49 5.35
N HIS A 32 -8.86 6.20 6.38
CA HIS A 32 -10.25 6.66 6.47
C HIS A 32 -10.43 8.11 6.01
N GLU A 33 -9.34 8.84 5.79
CA GLU A 33 -9.35 10.19 5.23
C GLU A 33 -9.73 10.16 3.74
N GLU A 34 -10.68 11.01 3.33
CA GLU A 34 -11.23 11.01 1.97
C GLU A 34 -10.17 11.22 0.88
N GLU A 35 -9.19 12.09 1.14
CA GLU A 35 -8.08 12.33 0.21
C GLU A 35 -7.20 11.09 0.05
N SER A 36 -6.81 10.48 1.17
CA SER A 36 -6.02 9.25 1.21
C SER A 36 -6.74 8.08 0.52
N LYS A 37 -8.06 7.93 0.71
CA LYS A 37 -8.85 6.91 -0.02
C LYS A 37 -8.77 7.09 -1.53
N LYS A 38 -8.91 8.34 -2.00
CA LYS A 38 -8.80 8.66 -3.44
C LYS A 38 -7.40 8.34 -3.96
N MET A 39 -6.38 8.77 -3.24
CA MET A 39 -4.98 8.52 -3.60
C MET A 39 -4.68 7.02 -3.68
N ILE A 40 -5.12 6.23 -2.70
CA ILE A 40 -4.95 4.77 -2.69
C ILE A 40 -5.68 4.14 -3.89
N LEU A 41 -6.92 4.54 -4.14
CA LEU A 41 -7.71 4.02 -5.25
C LEU A 41 -7.06 4.34 -6.61
N GLU A 42 -6.62 5.58 -6.81
CA GLU A 42 -5.95 6.01 -8.04
C GLU A 42 -4.61 5.31 -8.23
N GLY A 43 -3.81 5.19 -7.16
CA GLY A 43 -2.56 4.43 -7.20
C GLY A 43 -2.78 2.97 -7.57
N LEU A 44 -3.77 2.30 -6.96
CA LEU A 44 -4.11 0.92 -7.30
C LEU A 44 -4.58 0.77 -8.75
N LYS A 45 -5.42 1.68 -9.24
CA LYS A 45 -5.85 1.68 -10.64
C LYS A 45 -4.68 1.89 -11.60
N SER A 46 -3.73 2.75 -11.26
CA SER A 46 -2.55 2.98 -12.08
C SER A 46 -1.60 1.77 -12.13
N ILE A 47 -1.42 1.08 -11.01
CA ILE A 47 -0.51 -0.08 -10.90
C ILE A 47 -1.13 -1.32 -11.55
N LEU A 48 -2.43 -1.54 -11.32
CA LEU A 48 -3.12 -2.78 -11.68
C LEU A 48 -3.90 -2.68 -12.99
N ASN A 49 -4.16 -1.47 -13.48
CA ASN A 49 -4.91 -1.23 -14.71
C ASN A 49 -6.24 -2.01 -14.72
N ASP A 50 -6.49 -2.78 -15.79
CA ASP A 50 -7.70 -3.57 -16.01
C ASP A 50 -7.83 -4.76 -15.04
N ASP A 51 -6.73 -5.16 -14.36
CA ASP A 51 -6.77 -6.24 -13.38
C ASP A 51 -7.48 -5.81 -12.08
N PHE A 52 -7.61 -4.50 -11.80
CA PHE A 52 -8.28 -4.02 -10.59
C PHE A 52 -9.80 -4.13 -10.68
N LYS A 53 -10.42 -4.76 -9.67
CA LYS A 53 -11.89 -4.87 -9.59
C LYS A 53 -12.50 -4.06 -8.45
N LYS A 54 -11.93 -4.15 -7.25
CA LYS A 54 -12.55 -3.55 -6.05
C LYS A 54 -11.51 -3.23 -4.99
N LEU A 55 -11.74 -2.13 -4.29
CA LEU A 55 -11.05 -1.76 -3.05
C LEU A 55 -12.08 -1.68 -1.93
N GLU A 56 -11.78 -2.31 -0.80
CA GLU A 56 -12.54 -2.18 0.45
C GLU A 56 -11.60 -1.80 1.58
N ILE A 57 -11.97 -0.76 2.32
CA ILE A 57 -11.14 -0.25 3.42
C ILE A 57 -11.75 -0.70 4.74
N GLY A 58 -11.03 -1.58 5.44
CA GLY A 58 -11.31 -1.96 6.81
C GLY A 58 -10.63 -1.02 7.80
N LYS A 59 -10.53 -1.44 9.07
CA LYS A 59 -9.95 -0.61 10.13
C LYS A 59 -8.52 -0.14 9.81
N ASN A 60 -7.60 -1.07 9.61
CA ASN A 60 -6.20 -0.81 9.27
C ASN A 60 -5.73 -1.66 8.07
N VAL A 61 -6.67 -2.14 7.25
CA VAL A 61 -6.39 -3.05 6.14
C VAL A 61 -7.21 -2.67 4.92
N CYS A 62 -6.56 -2.60 3.77
CA CYS A 62 -7.20 -2.54 2.47
C CYS A 62 -7.34 -3.97 1.92
N ARG A 63 -8.54 -4.33 1.47
CA ARG A 63 -8.79 -5.55 0.70
C ARG A 63 -8.95 -5.17 -0.76
N ILE A 64 -8.12 -5.76 -1.60
CA ILE A 64 -8.04 -5.44 -3.01
C ILE A 64 -8.40 -6.71 -3.77
N THR A 65 -9.51 -6.63 -4.52
CA THR A 65 -9.95 -7.71 -5.39
C THR A 65 -9.46 -7.42 -6.80
N VAL A 66 -8.85 -8.41 -7.43
CA VAL A 66 -8.31 -8.32 -8.79
C VAL A 66 -8.93 -9.38 -9.70
N GLN A 67 -8.52 -9.38 -10.97
CA GLN A 67 -8.91 -10.42 -11.91
C GLN A 67 -8.46 -11.82 -11.43
N GLU A 68 -9.31 -12.82 -11.67
CA GLU A 68 -9.02 -14.19 -11.27
C GLU A 68 -7.78 -14.69 -12.01
N GLY A 69 -6.88 -15.36 -11.29
CA GLY A 69 -5.60 -15.84 -11.83
C GLY A 69 -4.49 -14.78 -11.87
N LYS A 70 -4.77 -13.54 -11.45
CA LYS A 70 -3.80 -12.44 -11.38
C LYS A 70 -3.36 -12.11 -9.96
N GLU A 71 -3.82 -12.84 -8.96
CA GLU A 71 -3.75 -12.42 -7.56
C GLU A 71 -2.31 -12.32 -7.04
N GLU A 72 -1.47 -13.30 -7.38
CA GLU A 72 -0.04 -13.29 -7.02
C GLU A 72 0.74 -12.20 -7.78
N GLU A 73 0.56 -12.10 -9.10
CA GLU A 73 1.20 -11.07 -9.94
C GLU A 73 0.84 -9.65 -9.45
N CYS A 74 -0.44 -9.41 -9.20
CA CYS A 74 -0.91 -8.12 -8.69
C CYS A 74 -0.41 -7.84 -7.27
N LYS A 75 -0.34 -8.84 -6.40
CA LYS A 75 0.22 -8.70 -5.05
C LYS A 75 1.69 -8.25 -5.12
N GLU A 76 2.47 -8.87 -6.00
CA GLU A 76 3.86 -8.51 -6.23
C GLU A 76 3.98 -7.09 -6.77
N LYS A 77 3.21 -6.72 -7.80
CA LYS A 77 3.18 -5.34 -8.32
C LYS A 77 2.87 -4.30 -7.24
N ILE A 78 1.86 -4.55 -6.40
CA ILE A 78 1.52 -3.65 -5.29
C ILE A 78 2.69 -3.54 -4.31
N TYR A 79 3.34 -4.65 -3.97
CA TYR A 79 4.49 -4.62 -3.09
C TYR A 79 5.67 -3.85 -3.72
N GLU A 80 5.96 -4.08 -5.00
CA GLU A 80 7.10 -3.45 -5.66
C GLU A 80 6.88 -1.97 -5.95
N GLU A 81 5.71 -1.60 -6.46
CA GLU A 81 5.45 -0.25 -6.94
C GLU A 81 4.86 0.65 -5.86
N LEU A 82 3.96 0.15 -5.01
CA LEU A 82 3.37 0.98 -3.97
C LEU A 82 4.27 1.01 -2.74
N VAL A 83 4.66 -0.17 -2.26
CA VAL A 83 5.29 -0.30 -0.95
C VAL A 83 6.77 0.12 -1.00
N LYS A 84 7.55 -0.29 -2.02
CA LYS A 84 8.94 0.19 -2.15
C LYS A 84 9.01 1.68 -2.49
N SER A 85 8.07 2.22 -3.26
CA SER A 85 8.04 3.67 -3.54
C SER A 85 7.81 4.50 -2.28
N LEU A 86 6.96 4.01 -1.37
CA LEU A 86 6.82 4.57 -0.02
C LEU A 86 8.13 4.51 0.77
N GLU A 87 8.88 3.40 0.72
CA GLU A 87 10.20 3.33 1.36
C GLU A 87 11.17 4.36 0.79
N MET A 88 11.23 4.49 -0.54
CA MET A 88 12.13 5.41 -1.21
C MET A 88 11.81 6.87 -0.87
N ALA A 89 10.53 7.25 -0.90
CA ALA A 89 10.08 8.58 -0.51
C ALA A 89 10.46 8.91 0.95
N MET A 90 10.28 7.97 1.87
CA MET A 90 10.66 8.14 3.28
C MET A 90 12.17 8.23 3.48
N ALA A 91 12.94 7.39 2.80
CA ALA A 91 14.40 7.42 2.85
C ALA A 91 14.96 8.72 2.29
N PHE A 92 14.28 9.33 1.31
CA PHE A 92 14.62 10.64 0.79
C PHE A 92 14.32 11.76 1.79
N MET A 93 13.11 11.75 2.39
CA MET A 93 12.73 12.76 3.39
C MET A 93 13.64 12.74 4.64
N SER A 94 14.02 11.56 5.13
CA SER A 94 14.91 11.44 6.29
C SER A 94 16.32 11.97 6.02
N GLN A 95 16.80 11.86 4.77
CA GLN A 95 18.07 12.46 4.35
C GLN A 95 17.99 13.98 4.23
N MET A 96 16.84 14.54 3.79
CA MET A 96 16.64 15.98 3.75
C MET A 96 16.52 16.60 5.16
N GLN A 97 15.77 15.97 6.07
CA GLN A 97 15.66 16.44 7.46
C GLN A 97 17.01 16.49 8.20
N ASN A 98 17.95 15.61 7.85
CA ASN A 98 19.30 15.64 8.41
C ASN A 98 20.19 16.75 7.81
N LYS A 99 19.86 17.28 6.63
CA LYS A 99 20.60 18.39 6.01
C LYS A 99 20.16 19.77 6.50
N ASP A 100 18.90 19.94 6.90
CA ASP A 100 18.39 21.23 7.39
C ASP A 100 18.75 21.51 8.87
N ASN A 101 19.36 20.54 9.58
CA ASN A 101 19.84 20.67 10.97
C ASN A 101 21.38 20.76 11.09
N GLN A 102 22.08 21.11 9.99
CA GLN A 102 23.52 21.45 9.98
C GLN A 102 23.72 22.88 9.50
#